data_AF-A0A3D1RQQ2-F1
#
_entry.id   AF-A0A3D1RQQ2-F1
#
_cell.length_a   1.000
_cell.length_b   1.000
_cell.length_c   1.000
_cell.angle_alpha   90.00
_cell.angle_beta   90.00
_cell.angle_gamma   90.00
#
_symmetry.space_group_name_H-M   'P 1'
#
loop_
_entity.id
_entity.type
_entity.pdbx_description
1 polymer ?
#
loop_
_entity_poly.entity_id
_entity_poly.type
_entity_poly.pdbx_seq_one_letter_code
_entity_poly.pdbx_strand_id
1 'polypeptide(L)'
;MDAIKTLEDVLAKKAKNMSNENRKRAVGALLALFGEDNGAKQVAEYLIKLHYSVCQSFFEEFCLSASDENIIAIAEALVNDEQFKKGKTNNIMYPKGLSAVLALASKGKYQASFLVLSRILSQSEKAGGFSDGCVNNFKKLIADKNGMPFILNLFEHATEGEVACKEFELKRLDRFLKSLDDKGVVTSHEEVEVTSPISKSTQPPSGFVATPLSPAPDVPQQKHEKVSNGAETITRIEKNQQEILAAIRRLVDSRSSIEALSLAIARRDEEISAIKSDLAEKERRAASLASEIGVKEKQLAEMKGKIDNLTGRLRTSLQMDNISKSQELITLKNDISEALKLDYADFAKSKENPYSEDLFEAYRSTLARIFKLLKRFGITCQ
;
A
#
# COMPACT_ATOMS: atom_id res chain seq x y z
N MET A 1 1.88 -35.62 -13.33
CA MET A 1 0.92 -36.66 -12.85
C MET A 1 0.96 -36.91 -11.33
N ASP A 2 2.12 -36.84 -10.65
CA ASP A 2 2.21 -37.15 -9.20
C ASP A 2 1.81 -35.97 -8.26
N ALA A 3 2.00 -34.73 -8.71
CA ALA A 3 1.67 -33.52 -7.93
C ALA A 3 0.17 -33.35 -7.68
N ILE A 4 -0.65 -33.46 -8.73
CA ILE A 4 -2.12 -33.35 -8.65
C ILE A 4 -2.70 -34.38 -7.68
N LYS A 5 -2.28 -35.65 -7.79
CA LYS A 5 -2.70 -36.73 -6.90
C LYS A 5 -2.36 -36.43 -5.44
N THR A 6 -1.15 -35.92 -5.19
CA THR A 6 -0.73 -35.50 -3.85
C THR A 6 -1.62 -34.38 -3.28
N LEU A 7 -2.01 -33.41 -4.11
CA LEU A 7 -2.90 -32.32 -3.69
C LEU A 7 -4.31 -32.82 -3.38
N GLU A 8 -4.84 -33.74 -4.19
CA GLU A 8 -6.13 -34.40 -3.97
C GLU A 8 -6.14 -35.23 -2.68
N ASP A 9 -5.07 -36.00 -2.42
CA ASP A 9 -4.91 -36.77 -1.18
C ASP A 9 -4.89 -35.86 0.05
N VAL A 10 -4.23 -34.69 -0.02
CA VAL A 10 -4.22 -33.72 1.08
C VAL A 10 -5.61 -33.09 1.29
N LEU A 11 -6.33 -32.79 0.20
CA LEU A 11 -7.70 -32.25 0.27
C LEU A 11 -8.69 -33.26 0.87
N ALA A 12 -8.54 -34.55 0.56
CA ALA A 12 -9.41 -35.61 1.05
C ALA A 12 -9.35 -35.78 2.58
N LYS A 13 -8.23 -35.43 3.21
CA LYS A 13 -8.00 -35.66 4.65
C LYS A 13 -8.82 -34.75 5.61
N LYS A 14 -9.62 -33.80 5.10
CA LYS A 14 -10.62 -32.95 5.82
C LYS A 14 -10.38 -32.68 7.32
N ALA A 15 -9.14 -32.43 7.73
CA ALA A 15 -8.82 -32.18 9.13
C ALA A 15 -9.05 -30.69 9.44
N LYS A 16 -9.69 -30.42 10.60
CA LYS A 16 -9.89 -29.06 11.12
C LYS A 16 -8.56 -28.31 11.32
N ASN A 17 -7.46 -29.05 11.50
CA ASN A 17 -6.09 -28.57 11.57
C ASN A 17 -5.21 -29.30 10.55
N MET A 18 -4.58 -28.56 9.62
CA MET A 18 -3.63 -29.10 8.66
C MET A 18 -2.31 -29.47 9.36
N SER A 19 -1.89 -30.76 9.30
CA SER A 19 -0.61 -31.18 9.88
C SER A 19 0.57 -30.51 9.16
N ASN A 20 1.70 -30.34 9.86
CA ASN A 20 2.91 -29.76 9.28
C ASN A 20 3.41 -30.58 8.06
N GLU A 21 3.31 -31.90 8.16
CA GLU A 21 3.69 -32.82 7.08
C GLU A 21 2.80 -32.68 5.85
N ASN A 22 1.46 -32.68 6.03
CA ASN A 22 0.54 -32.48 4.89
C ASN A 22 0.70 -31.09 4.26
N ARG A 23 1.01 -30.06 5.06
CA ARG A 23 1.33 -28.72 4.55
C ARG A 23 2.58 -28.74 3.67
N LYS A 24 3.69 -29.33 4.15
CA LYS A 24 4.92 -29.46 3.36
C LYS A 24 4.70 -30.24 2.07
N ARG A 25 3.96 -31.36 2.13
CA ARG A 25 3.59 -32.15 0.94
C ARG A 25 2.78 -31.32 -0.07
N ALA A 26 1.80 -30.55 0.41
CA ALA A 26 1.00 -29.68 -0.46
C ALA A 26 1.86 -28.59 -1.10
N VAL A 27 2.72 -27.92 -0.34
CA VAL A 27 3.62 -26.88 -0.90
C VAL A 27 4.55 -27.47 -1.95
N GLY A 28 5.22 -28.59 -1.67
CA GLY A 28 6.09 -29.26 -2.64
C GLY A 28 5.36 -29.66 -3.93
N ALA A 29 4.12 -30.15 -3.81
CA ALA A 29 3.30 -30.47 -4.96
C ALA A 29 2.87 -29.22 -5.77
N LEU A 30 2.54 -28.11 -5.11
CA LEU A 30 2.22 -26.84 -5.78
C LEU A 30 3.43 -26.26 -6.53
N LEU A 31 4.62 -26.34 -5.94
CA LEU A 31 5.87 -25.90 -6.59
C LEU A 31 6.15 -26.74 -7.85
N ALA A 32 5.94 -28.05 -7.79
CA ALA A 32 6.09 -28.93 -8.95
C ALA A 32 5.05 -28.65 -10.04
N LEU A 33 3.82 -28.28 -9.66
CA LEU A 33 2.71 -28.00 -10.58
C LEU A 33 2.96 -26.75 -11.45
N PHE A 34 3.74 -25.79 -10.95
CA PHE A 34 4.03 -24.56 -11.70
C PHE A 34 4.85 -24.80 -12.96
N GLY A 35 5.62 -25.89 -13.04
CA GLY A 35 6.48 -26.21 -14.19
C GLY A 35 5.74 -26.71 -15.44
N GLU A 36 4.41 -26.79 -15.43
CA GLU A 36 3.57 -27.22 -16.57
C GLU A 36 2.88 -26.01 -17.26
N ASP A 37 2.49 -26.15 -18.53
CA ASP A 37 1.73 -25.12 -19.25
C ASP A 37 0.44 -24.74 -18.48
N ASN A 38 0.21 -23.44 -18.28
CA ASN A 38 -0.89 -22.89 -17.46
C ASN A 38 -0.76 -23.16 -15.93
N GLY A 39 0.44 -23.43 -15.44
CA GLY A 39 0.74 -23.75 -14.04
C GLY A 39 0.26 -22.69 -13.04
N ALA A 40 0.33 -21.39 -13.38
CA ALA A 40 -0.12 -20.31 -12.49
C ALA A 40 -1.60 -20.42 -12.10
N LYS A 41 -2.46 -20.74 -13.08
CA LYS A 41 -3.90 -20.88 -12.88
C LYS A 41 -4.22 -22.11 -12.04
N GLN A 42 -3.60 -23.24 -12.35
CA GLN A 42 -3.82 -24.47 -11.59
C GLN A 42 -3.34 -24.34 -10.13
N VAL A 43 -2.18 -23.70 -9.91
CA VAL A 43 -1.68 -23.42 -8.56
C VAL A 43 -2.68 -22.56 -7.79
N ALA A 44 -3.19 -21.47 -8.39
CA ALA A 44 -4.20 -20.63 -7.77
C ALA A 44 -5.49 -21.39 -7.39
N GLU A 45 -5.99 -22.26 -8.28
CA GLU A 45 -7.17 -23.09 -8.02
C GLU A 45 -6.99 -24.01 -6.80
N TYR A 46 -5.80 -24.61 -6.65
CA TYR A 46 -5.49 -25.44 -5.47
C TYR A 46 -5.23 -24.61 -4.20
N LEU A 47 -4.55 -23.47 -4.31
CA LEU A 47 -4.34 -22.55 -3.18
C LEU A 47 -5.66 -22.13 -2.54
N ILE A 48 -6.71 -21.96 -3.34
CA ILE A 48 -8.06 -21.63 -2.88
C ILE A 48 -8.71 -22.81 -2.16
N LYS A 49 -8.55 -24.03 -2.65
CA LYS A 49 -9.14 -25.24 -2.04
C LYS A 49 -8.43 -25.67 -0.76
N LEU A 50 -7.14 -25.44 -0.64
CA LEU A 50 -6.30 -25.91 0.48
C LEU A 50 -6.52 -25.09 1.76
N HIS A 51 -5.85 -25.44 2.86
CA HIS A 51 -5.92 -24.63 4.09
C HIS A 51 -5.15 -23.30 3.93
N TYR A 52 -5.57 -22.22 4.61
CA TYR A 52 -4.93 -20.89 4.45
C TYR A 52 -3.43 -20.89 4.78
N SER A 53 -3.00 -21.72 5.75
CA SER A 53 -1.58 -21.84 6.09
C SER A 53 -0.72 -22.44 4.97
N VAL A 54 -1.32 -23.18 4.02
CA VAL A 54 -0.61 -23.64 2.81
C VAL A 54 -0.32 -22.46 1.89
N CYS A 55 -1.25 -21.50 1.80
CA CYS A 55 -1.07 -20.30 0.98
C CYS A 55 0.12 -19.46 1.45
N GLN A 56 0.22 -19.23 2.76
CA GLN A 56 1.36 -18.56 3.36
C GLN A 56 2.67 -19.29 3.04
N SER A 57 2.77 -20.58 3.41
CA SER A 57 4.01 -21.34 3.22
C SER A 57 4.41 -21.50 1.76
N PHE A 58 3.43 -21.61 0.85
CA PHE A 58 3.69 -21.62 -0.58
C PHE A 58 4.38 -20.34 -1.05
N PHE A 59 3.83 -19.16 -0.74
CA PHE A 59 4.46 -17.91 -1.17
C PHE A 59 5.80 -17.66 -0.46
N GLU A 60 5.94 -18.03 0.81
CA GLU A 60 7.22 -17.93 1.54
C GLU A 60 8.34 -18.74 0.86
N GLU A 61 8.02 -19.92 0.31
CA GLU A 61 8.98 -20.81 -0.36
C GLU A 61 9.15 -20.46 -1.84
N PHE A 62 8.06 -20.22 -2.57
CA PHE A 62 8.07 -19.90 -3.99
C PHE A 62 8.84 -18.61 -4.30
N CYS A 63 8.76 -17.61 -3.42
CA CYS A 63 9.50 -16.35 -3.58
C CYS A 63 11.03 -16.49 -3.48
N LEU A 64 11.54 -17.62 -2.98
CA LEU A 64 12.98 -17.87 -2.87
C LEU A 64 13.61 -18.31 -4.20
N SER A 65 12.81 -18.86 -5.11
CA SER A 65 13.30 -19.50 -6.34
C SER A 65 12.65 -19.01 -7.63
N ALA A 66 11.45 -18.40 -7.56
CA ALA A 66 10.73 -17.91 -8.73
C ALA A 66 11.12 -16.48 -9.13
N SER A 67 10.99 -16.16 -10.42
CA SER A 67 11.09 -14.80 -10.94
C SER A 67 9.89 -13.95 -10.51
N ASP A 68 10.06 -12.62 -10.51
CA ASP A 68 8.96 -11.70 -10.17
C ASP A 68 7.77 -11.81 -11.11
N GLU A 69 8.02 -12.03 -12.40
CA GLU A 69 6.99 -12.29 -13.41
C GLU A 69 6.11 -13.51 -13.04
N ASN A 70 6.75 -14.60 -12.60
CA ASN A 70 6.05 -15.81 -12.20
C ASN A 70 5.25 -15.61 -10.90
N ILE A 71 5.82 -14.88 -9.95
CA ILE A 71 5.15 -14.55 -8.68
C ILE A 71 3.92 -13.67 -8.95
N ILE A 72 4.05 -12.66 -9.82
CA ILE A 72 2.96 -11.80 -10.26
C ILE A 72 1.89 -12.63 -10.99
N ALA A 73 2.27 -13.53 -11.89
CA ALA A 73 1.33 -14.38 -12.61
C ALA A 73 0.46 -15.25 -11.67
N ILE A 74 1.04 -15.82 -10.61
CA ILE A 74 0.26 -16.58 -9.61
C ILE A 74 -0.63 -15.65 -8.79
N ALA A 75 -0.12 -14.48 -8.39
CA ALA A 75 -0.91 -13.48 -7.66
C ALA A 75 -2.12 -13.00 -8.49
N GLU A 76 -1.92 -12.76 -9.78
CA GLU A 76 -2.96 -12.43 -10.76
C GLU A 76 -3.97 -13.56 -10.91
N ALA A 77 -3.51 -14.80 -11.07
CA ALA A 77 -4.38 -15.97 -11.16
C ALA A 77 -5.23 -16.12 -9.88
N LEU A 78 -4.63 -15.91 -8.70
CA LEU A 78 -5.29 -15.99 -7.41
C LEU A 78 -6.40 -14.94 -7.28
N VAL A 79 -6.14 -13.67 -7.59
CA VAL A 79 -7.14 -12.60 -7.47
C VAL A 79 -8.25 -12.68 -8.53
N ASN A 80 -7.96 -13.33 -9.65
CA ASN A 80 -8.88 -13.49 -10.75
C ASN A 80 -9.80 -14.71 -10.62
N ASP A 81 -9.49 -15.65 -9.72
CA ASP A 81 -10.33 -16.80 -9.45
C ASP A 81 -11.73 -16.41 -8.96
N GLU A 82 -12.75 -17.11 -9.46
CA GLU A 82 -14.15 -16.83 -9.15
C GLU A 82 -14.49 -17.06 -7.67
N GLN A 83 -13.89 -18.06 -7.01
CA GLN A 83 -14.09 -18.27 -5.57
C GLN A 83 -13.37 -17.23 -4.74
N PHE A 84 -12.26 -16.66 -5.22
CA PHE A 84 -11.62 -15.52 -4.56
C PHE A 84 -12.51 -14.28 -4.64
N LYS A 85 -13.17 -14.04 -5.78
CA LYS A 85 -14.09 -12.91 -6.01
C LYS A 85 -15.46 -13.05 -5.35
N LYS A 86 -16.08 -14.23 -5.42
CA LYS A 86 -17.48 -14.47 -5.04
C LYS A 86 -17.65 -15.38 -3.82
N GLY A 87 -16.57 -15.97 -3.32
CA GLY A 87 -16.60 -16.90 -2.20
C GLY A 87 -17.01 -16.23 -0.89
N LYS A 88 -17.12 -17.05 0.17
CA LYS A 88 -17.29 -16.54 1.54
C LYS A 88 -16.05 -15.72 1.91
N THR A 89 -16.16 -14.40 1.84
CA THR A 89 -15.07 -13.42 2.06
C THR A 89 -14.26 -13.72 3.33
N ASN A 90 -14.93 -14.12 4.41
CA ASN A 90 -14.31 -14.47 5.69
C ASN A 90 -13.55 -15.81 5.73
N ASN A 91 -13.76 -16.72 4.77
CA ASN A 91 -13.14 -18.05 4.78
C ASN A 91 -12.09 -18.24 3.68
N ILE A 92 -12.18 -17.46 2.60
CA ILE A 92 -11.32 -17.60 1.43
C ILE A 92 -10.49 -16.33 1.26
N MET A 93 -11.13 -15.22 0.90
CA MET A 93 -10.46 -13.98 0.55
C MET A 93 -9.59 -13.43 1.68
N TYR A 94 -10.12 -13.26 2.90
CA TYR A 94 -9.33 -12.66 3.98
C TYR A 94 -8.23 -13.61 4.49
N PRO A 95 -8.51 -14.88 4.87
CA PRO A 95 -7.46 -15.73 5.42
C PRO A 95 -6.36 -16.06 4.40
N LYS A 96 -6.69 -16.28 3.13
CA LYS A 96 -5.71 -16.66 2.10
C LYS A 96 -5.08 -15.45 1.43
N GLY A 97 -5.90 -14.48 1.05
CA GLY A 97 -5.42 -13.27 0.41
C GLY A 97 -4.51 -12.48 1.33
N LEU A 98 -4.91 -12.22 2.58
CA LEU A 98 -4.06 -11.47 3.50
C LEU A 98 -2.80 -12.24 3.90
N SER A 99 -2.87 -13.57 4.05
CA SER A 99 -1.66 -14.36 4.31
C SER A 99 -0.69 -14.38 3.11
N ALA A 100 -1.21 -14.37 1.89
CA ALA A 100 -0.41 -14.18 0.68
C ALA A 100 0.24 -12.78 0.66
N VAL A 101 -0.53 -11.72 0.94
CA VAL A 101 -0.02 -10.33 1.05
C VAL A 101 1.16 -10.28 2.02
N LEU A 102 1.02 -10.85 3.22
CA LEU A 102 2.07 -10.81 4.21
C LEU A 102 3.31 -11.62 3.77
N ALA A 103 3.12 -12.82 3.23
CA ALA A 103 4.21 -13.65 2.73
C ALA A 103 5.00 -12.91 1.63
N LEU A 104 4.29 -12.34 0.64
CA LEU A 104 4.87 -11.57 -0.46
C LEU A 104 5.61 -10.32 0.03
N ALA A 105 4.97 -9.51 0.88
CA ALA A 105 5.58 -8.31 1.44
C ALA A 105 6.83 -8.61 2.28
N SER A 106 6.81 -9.68 3.08
CA SER A 106 7.96 -10.10 3.89
C SER A 106 9.18 -10.53 3.07
N LYS A 107 8.98 -10.85 1.78
CA LYS A 107 10.02 -11.24 0.83
C LYS A 107 10.37 -10.12 -0.17
N GLY A 108 9.89 -8.89 0.06
CA GLY A 108 10.12 -7.75 -0.83
C GLY A 108 9.37 -7.84 -2.17
N LYS A 109 8.40 -8.74 -2.29
CA LYS A 109 7.61 -8.92 -3.53
C LYS A 109 6.43 -7.95 -3.56
N TYR A 110 6.76 -6.66 -3.57
CA TYR A 110 5.80 -5.58 -3.34
C TYR A 110 4.75 -5.46 -4.45
N GLN A 111 5.12 -5.64 -5.72
CA GLN A 111 4.15 -5.59 -6.84
C GLN A 111 3.04 -6.65 -6.69
N ALA A 112 3.43 -7.91 -6.46
CA ALA A 112 2.48 -9.00 -6.27
C ALA A 112 1.67 -8.83 -4.97
N SER A 113 2.32 -8.39 -3.89
CA SER A 113 1.66 -8.10 -2.62
C SER A 113 0.58 -7.04 -2.76
N PHE A 114 0.91 -5.91 -3.40
CA PHE A 114 0.00 -4.81 -3.63
C PHE A 114 -1.19 -5.24 -4.49
N LEU A 115 -0.95 -6.03 -5.54
CA LEU A 115 -2.00 -6.55 -6.41
C LEU A 115 -3.05 -7.34 -5.63
N VAL A 116 -2.61 -8.24 -4.74
CA VAL A 116 -3.52 -9.02 -3.89
C VAL A 116 -4.24 -8.12 -2.89
N LEU A 117 -3.52 -7.21 -2.21
CA LEU A 117 -4.10 -6.32 -1.21
C LEU A 117 -5.12 -5.35 -1.83
N SER A 118 -4.78 -4.68 -2.93
CA SER A 118 -5.68 -3.77 -3.66
C SER A 118 -6.97 -4.48 -4.05
N ARG A 119 -6.88 -5.74 -4.52
CA ARG A 119 -8.07 -6.52 -4.83
C ARG A 119 -8.96 -6.74 -3.61
N ILE A 120 -8.38 -7.15 -2.48
CA ILE A 120 -9.12 -7.37 -1.23
C ILE A 120 -9.81 -6.07 -0.78
N LEU A 121 -9.07 -4.96 -0.77
CA LEU A 121 -9.59 -3.66 -0.37
C LEU A 121 -10.69 -3.17 -1.31
N SER A 122 -10.55 -3.38 -2.61
CA SER A 122 -11.58 -3.00 -3.60
C SER A 122 -12.92 -3.70 -3.39
N GLN A 123 -12.91 -4.92 -2.85
CA GLN A 123 -14.10 -5.72 -2.60
C GLN A 123 -14.68 -5.49 -1.20
N SER A 124 -13.87 -5.02 -0.25
CA SER A 124 -14.29 -4.74 1.12
C SER A 124 -14.75 -3.29 1.34
N GLU A 125 -14.36 -2.37 0.45
CA GLU A 125 -14.75 -0.96 0.47
C GLU A 125 -16.25 -0.76 0.20
N LYS A 126 -16.92 -0.04 1.11
CA LYS A 126 -18.33 0.35 1.05
C LYS A 126 -18.44 1.85 1.39
N ALA A 127 -19.63 2.43 1.24
CA ALA A 127 -19.88 3.86 1.47
C ALA A 127 -19.45 4.37 2.87
N GLY A 128 -19.40 3.48 3.88
CA GLY A 128 -18.97 3.80 5.24
C GLY A 128 -17.54 3.38 5.61
N GLY A 129 -16.70 3.01 4.64
CA GLY A 129 -15.35 2.49 4.87
C GLY A 129 -15.21 1.01 4.51
N PHE A 130 -14.28 0.30 5.16
CA PHE A 130 -14.00 -1.10 4.86
C PHE A 130 -14.83 -2.03 5.75
N SER A 131 -15.21 -3.20 5.24
CA SER A 131 -15.97 -4.16 6.05
C SER A 131 -15.19 -4.60 7.30
N ASP A 132 -15.90 -4.74 8.43
CA ASP A 132 -15.32 -5.22 9.70
C ASP A 132 -14.58 -6.55 9.55
N GLY A 133 -15.09 -7.44 8.70
CA GLY A 133 -14.43 -8.71 8.40
C GLY A 133 -13.02 -8.51 7.83
N CYS A 134 -12.83 -7.55 6.92
CA CYS A 134 -11.53 -7.22 6.36
C CYS A 134 -10.61 -6.63 7.43
N VAL A 135 -11.09 -5.61 8.16
CA VAL A 135 -10.32 -4.91 9.19
C VAL A 135 -9.89 -5.86 10.32
N ASN A 136 -10.81 -6.66 10.85
CA ASN A 136 -10.52 -7.58 11.95
C ASN A 136 -9.57 -8.71 11.55
N ASN A 137 -9.73 -9.30 10.36
CA ASN A 137 -8.80 -10.33 9.86
C ASN A 137 -7.42 -9.74 9.60
N PHE A 138 -7.34 -8.51 9.07
CA PHE A 138 -6.08 -7.81 8.89
C PHE A 138 -5.40 -7.55 10.23
N LYS A 139 -6.10 -6.95 11.20
CA LYS A 139 -5.61 -6.70 12.56
C LYS A 139 -5.09 -7.97 13.24
N LYS A 140 -5.83 -9.07 13.13
CA LYS A 140 -5.39 -10.36 13.65
C LYS A 140 -4.10 -10.84 12.98
N LEU A 141 -4.04 -10.76 11.65
CA LEU A 141 -2.89 -11.22 10.89
C LEU A 141 -1.61 -10.44 11.23
N ILE A 142 -1.71 -9.11 11.30
CA ILE A 142 -0.55 -8.27 11.64
C ILE A 142 -0.10 -8.48 13.08
N ALA A 143 -1.03 -8.72 14.02
CA ALA A 143 -0.69 -9.00 15.42
C ALA A 143 -0.02 -10.37 15.58
N ASP A 144 -0.57 -11.41 14.96
CA ASP A 144 -0.07 -12.79 15.06
C ASP A 144 1.34 -12.95 14.47
N LYS A 145 1.74 -12.07 13.54
CA LYS A 145 2.96 -12.21 12.73
C LYS A 145 3.91 -11.02 12.81
N ASN A 146 3.63 -10.04 13.66
CA ASN A 146 4.32 -8.74 13.67
C ASN A 146 4.41 -8.14 12.24
N GLY A 147 3.29 -8.18 11.53
CA GLY A 147 3.23 -7.97 10.08
C GLY A 147 3.20 -6.52 9.63
N MET A 148 2.98 -5.57 10.55
CA MET A 148 2.84 -4.15 10.20
C MET A 148 4.06 -3.56 9.47
N PRO A 149 5.32 -3.81 9.90
CA PRO A 149 6.48 -3.28 9.19
C PRO A 149 6.50 -3.67 7.71
N PHE A 150 6.11 -4.91 7.37
CA PHE A 150 6.08 -5.35 5.97
C PHE A 150 5.02 -4.61 5.14
N ILE A 151 3.89 -4.25 5.75
CA ILE A 151 2.82 -3.51 5.07
C ILE A 151 3.17 -2.02 4.95
N LEU A 152 3.85 -1.44 5.94
CA LEU A 152 4.34 -0.07 5.84
C LEU A 152 5.41 0.05 4.76
N ASN A 153 6.36 -0.89 4.68
CA ASN A 153 7.34 -0.92 3.58
C ASN A 153 6.65 -1.07 2.21
N LEU A 154 5.62 -1.93 2.12
CA LEU A 154 4.81 -2.05 0.90
C LEU A 154 4.17 -0.70 0.50
N PHE A 155 3.64 0.04 1.47
CA PHE A 155 3.03 1.35 1.24
C PHE A 155 4.06 2.41 0.81
N GLU A 156 5.24 2.40 1.43
CA GLU A 156 6.37 3.26 1.08
C GLU A 156 6.81 3.02 -0.37
N HIS A 157 7.11 1.79 -0.75
CA HIS A 157 7.53 1.43 -2.11
C HIS A 157 6.44 1.76 -3.15
N ALA A 158 5.16 1.64 -2.77
CA ALA A 158 4.06 2.05 -3.64
C ALA A 158 3.94 3.58 -3.78
N THR A 159 4.32 4.34 -2.76
CA THR A 159 4.33 5.81 -2.78
C THR A 159 5.52 6.35 -3.58
N GLU A 160 6.65 5.66 -3.53
CA GLU A 160 7.87 5.98 -4.29
C GLU A 160 7.77 5.62 -5.79
N GLY A 161 6.68 4.95 -6.19
CA GLY A 161 6.42 4.58 -7.58
C GLY A 161 7.12 3.29 -8.03
N GLU A 162 7.69 2.53 -7.11
CA GLU A 162 8.33 1.23 -7.38
C GLU A 162 7.28 0.12 -7.62
N VAL A 163 6.05 0.33 -7.14
CA VAL A 163 4.90 -0.53 -7.42
C VAL A 163 3.99 0.14 -8.45
N ALA A 164 3.78 -0.52 -9.58
CA ALA A 164 2.82 -0.11 -10.58
C ALA A 164 1.39 -0.21 -10.01
N CYS A 165 0.81 0.94 -9.67
CA CYS A 165 -0.56 1.07 -9.16
C CYS A 165 -1.20 2.37 -9.64
N LYS A 166 -2.54 2.42 -9.62
CA LYS A 166 -3.27 3.67 -9.91
C LYS A 166 -3.38 4.53 -8.66
N GLU A 167 -3.39 5.84 -8.83
CA GLU A 167 -3.47 6.80 -7.71
C GLU A 167 -4.65 6.54 -6.76
N PHE A 168 -5.81 6.13 -7.28
CA PHE A 168 -6.96 5.81 -6.44
C PHE A 168 -6.78 4.54 -5.60
N GLU A 169 -5.96 3.58 -6.05
CA GLU A 169 -5.65 2.35 -5.32
C GLU A 169 -4.71 2.67 -4.16
N LEU A 170 -3.72 3.53 -4.38
CA LEU A 170 -2.83 4.01 -3.32
C LEU A 170 -3.62 4.81 -2.27
N LYS A 171 -4.50 5.73 -2.69
CA LYS A 171 -5.40 6.45 -1.78
C LYS A 171 -6.33 5.52 -1.00
N ARG A 172 -6.80 4.43 -1.62
CA ARG A 172 -7.59 3.40 -0.92
C ARG A 172 -6.77 2.72 0.16
N LEU A 173 -5.53 2.35 -0.13
CA LEU A 173 -4.62 1.73 0.85
C LEU A 173 -4.33 2.69 2.02
N ASP A 174 -4.03 3.96 1.73
CA ASP A 174 -3.85 5.00 2.77
C ASP A 174 -5.08 5.14 3.68
N ARG A 175 -6.29 5.24 3.09
CA ARG A 175 -7.54 5.25 3.87
C ARG A 175 -7.73 3.98 4.71
N PHE A 176 -7.37 2.83 4.16
CA PHE A 176 -7.45 1.57 4.89
C PHE A 176 -6.53 1.56 6.10
N LEU A 177 -5.26 1.95 5.93
CA LEU A 177 -4.30 2.00 7.03
C LEU A 177 -4.75 2.98 8.12
N LYS A 178 -5.26 4.16 7.76
CA LYS A 178 -5.85 5.12 8.71
C LYS A 178 -7.04 4.54 9.48
N SER A 179 -7.89 3.74 8.83
CA SER A 179 -9.03 3.10 9.49
C SER A 179 -8.64 2.04 10.53
N LEU A 180 -7.37 1.60 10.55
CA LEU A 180 -6.89 0.67 11.56
C LEU A 180 -6.67 1.35 12.92
N ASP A 181 -6.54 2.67 12.95
CA ASP A 181 -6.05 3.48 14.08
C ASP A 181 -7.15 3.95 15.06
N ASP A 182 -8.42 3.56 14.87
CA ASP A 182 -9.55 3.92 15.76
C ASP A 182 -9.46 3.34 17.20
N LYS A 183 -8.33 2.77 17.59
CA LYS A 183 -7.93 2.53 18.99
C LYS A 183 -6.43 2.71 19.11
N GLY A 184 -6.02 3.98 19.23
CA GLY A 184 -4.64 4.46 19.22
C GLY A 184 -3.60 3.46 19.70
N VAL A 185 -2.78 3.00 18.75
CA VAL A 185 -1.41 2.57 18.95
C VAL A 185 -0.70 2.84 17.62
N VAL A 186 0.31 3.71 17.68
CA VAL A 186 1.23 4.13 16.60
C VAL A 186 0.80 5.33 15.75
N THR A 187 0.54 6.47 16.42
CA THR A 187 1.20 7.73 16.03
C THR A 187 1.56 8.51 17.29
N SER A 188 2.80 8.35 17.77
CA SER A 188 3.42 9.33 18.64
C SER A 188 4.83 9.59 18.13
N HIS A 189 4.92 10.57 17.22
CA HIS A 189 6.03 11.51 17.26
C HIS A 189 5.93 12.24 18.60
N GLU A 190 6.70 11.81 19.59
CA GLU A 190 7.10 12.69 20.69
C GLU A 190 8.46 13.27 20.32
N GLU A 191 8.43 14.54 19.91
CA GLU A 191 9.58 15.43 19.98
C GLU A 191 10.06 15.46 21.44
N VAL A 192 11.25 14.94 21.70
CA VAL A 192 11.98 15.25 22.94
C VAL A 192 13.10 16.19 22.57
N GLU A 193 12.82 17.49 22.65
CA GLU A 193 13.85 18.51 22.82
C GLU A 193 14.62 18.22 24.12
N VAL A 194 15.90 17.89 24.01
CA VAL A 194 16.83 17.97 25.14
C VAL A 194 17.97 18.91 24.75
N THR A 195 17.79 20.18 25.10
CA THR A 195 18.90 21.12 25.26
C THR A 195 19.79 20.66 26.41
N SER A 196 21.05 20.37 26.11
CA SER A 196 22.10 20.18 27.11
C SER A 196 22.55 21.52 27.69
N PRO A 197 23.16 21.53 28.89
CA PRO A 197 24.50 22.08 28.94
C PRO A 197 25.50 21.18 29.67
N ILE A 198 26.70 21.17 29.10
CA ILE A 198 27.93 20.50 29.55
C ILE A 198 28.49 21.20 30.79
N SER A 199 29.01 20.43 31.75
CA SER A 199 30.24 20.78 32.49
C SER A 199 30.97 19.52 32.96
N LYS A 200 32.29 19.61 32.89
CA LYS A 200 33.28 18.52 32.85
C LYS A 200 33.66 17.98 34.23
N SER A 201 34.18 16.74 34.20
CA SER A 201 35.48 16.31 34.78
C SER A 201 35.52 15.38 36.01
N THR A 202 36.05 14.17 35.73
CA THR A 202 37.03 13.33 36.47
C THR A 202 36.67 12.58 37.78
N GLN A 203 36.62 11.23 37.64
CA GLN A 203 37.09 10.10 38.50
C GLN A 203 36.73 10.00 40.01
N PRO A 204 36.82 8.79 40.63
CA PRO A 204 36.46 7.44 40.18
C PRO A 204 35.50 6.74 41.19
N PRO A 205 34.78 5.65 40.85
CA PRO A 205 34.04 4.90 41.84
C PRO A 205 34.96 3.93 42.60
N SER A 206 35.28 4.33 43.83
CA SER A 206 35.59 3.44 44.94
C SER A 206 34.42 2.48 45.22
N GLY A 207 34.74 1.22 45.53
CA GLY A 207 33.85 0.32 46.26
C GLY A 207 33.52 -0.98 45.53
N PHE A 208 34.41 -1.96 45.60
CA PHE A 208 34.00 -3.36 45.51
C PHE A 208 33.12 -3.66 46.72
N VAL A 209 31.83 -3.88 46.49
CA VAL A 209 30.90 -4.37 47.51
C VAL A 209 31.25 -5.83 47.79
N ALA A 210 31.76 -6.08 48.99
CA ALA A 210 31.97 -7.42 49.52
C ALA A 210 30.61 -8.08 49.79
N THR A 211 30.34 -9.20 49.11
CA THR A 211 29.26 -10.11 49.49
C THR A 211 29.78 -11.03 50.60
N PRO A 212 29.03 -11.25 51.71
CA PRO A 212 29.51 -12.05 52.82
C PRO A 212 29.45 -13.55 52.49
N LEU A 213 30.58 -14.22 52.69
CA LEU A 213 30.69 -15.67 52.68
C LEU A 213 29.98 -16.27 53.91
N SER A 214 29.02 -17.16 53.67
CA SER A 214 28.48 -18.10 54.67
C SER A 214 29.58 -19.01 55.25
N PRO A 215 29.37 -19.56 56.47
CA PRO A 215 30.40 -20.24 57.22
C PRO A 215 30.79 -21.59 56.62
N ALA A 216 32.07 -21.92 56.80
CA ALA A 216 32.72 -23.14 56.37
C ALA A 216 32.03 -24.42 56.90
N PRO A 217 32.10 -25.54 56.15
CA PRO A 217 31.79 -26.85 56.70
C PRO A 217 32.88 -27.30 57.69
N ASP A 218 32.44 -27.94 58.77
CA ASP A 218 33.27 -28.61 59.79
C ASP A 218 34.37 -29.47 59.15
N VAL A 219 35.62 -29.18 59.52
CA VAL A 219 36.77 -30.05 59.26
C VAL A 219 37.18 -30.70 60.59
N PRO A 220 37.06 -32.03 60.75
CA PRO A 220 37.62 -32.72 61.90
C PRO A 220 39.14 -32.61 61.89
N GLN A 221 39.71 -32.28 63.04
CA GLN A 221 41.14 -32.34 63.30
C GLN A 221 41.67 -33.75 63.05
N GLN A 222 42.50 -33.91 62.00
CA GLN A 222 43.48 -34.98 61.95
C GLN A 222 44.87 -34.38 62.15
N LYS A 223 45.46 -34.70 63.30
CA LYS A 223 46.91 -34.63 63.50
C LYS A 223 47.57 -35.53 62.46
N HIS A 224 48.38 -34.95 61.59
CA HIS A 224 49.43 -35.67 60.89
C HIS A 224 50.76 -34.98 61.18
N GLU A 225 51.63 -35.70 61.88
CA GLU A 225 53.07 -35.47 61.81
C GLU A 225 53.48 -35.40 60.33
N LYS A 226 54.14 -34.32 59.93
CA LYS A 226 54.84 -34.23 58.65
C LYS A 226 56.25 -33.72 58.90
N VAL A 227 57.19 -34.65 58.98
CA VAL A 227 58.48 -34.42 58.35
C VAL A 227 58.17 -34.31 56.85
N SER A 228 58.04 -33.09 56.34
CA SER A 228 57.84 -32.86 54.91
C SER A 228 59.11 -33.33 54.20
N ASN A 229 58.99 -34.43 53.46
CA ASN A 229 59.93 -34.79 52.42
C ASN A 229 60.14 -33.54 51.54
N GLY A 230 61.34 -32.97 51.53
CA GLY A 230 61.66 -31.75 50.76
C GLY A 230 61.24 -31.86 49.28
N ALA A 231 61.23 -33.07 48.71
CA ALA A 231 60.79 -33.34 47.35
C ALA A 231 59.29 -33.04 47.13
N GLU A 232 58.39 -33.36 48.08
CA GLU A 232 56.95 -33.07 47.93
C GLU A 232 56.67 -31.57 47.86
N THR A 233 57.41 -30.77 48.64
CA THR A 233 57.32 -29.31 48.61
C THR A 233 57.83 -28.73 47.29
N ILE A 234 58.91 -29.28 46.74
CA ILE A 234 59.46 -28.86 45.45
C ILE A 234 58.44 -29.13 44.33
N THR A 235 57.85 -30.33 44.27
CA THR A 235 56.83 -30.65 43.24
C THR A 235 55.60 -29.73 43.31
N ARG A 236 55.18 -29.34 44.52
CA ARG A 236 54.08 -28.38 44.70
C ARG A 236 54.46 -26.98 44.19
N ILE A 237 55.68 -26.52 44.45
CA ILE A 237 56.18 -25.23 43.97
C ILE A 237 56.23 -25.21 42.45
N GLU A 238 56.75 -26.27 41.82
CA GLU A 238 56.82 -26.39 40.36
C GLU A 238 55.43 -26.38 39.72
N LYS A 239 54.46 -27.10 40.30
CA LYS A 239 53.06 -27.08 39.84
C LYS A 239 52.45 -25.68 39.95
N ASN A 240 52.63 -25.01 41.10
CA ASN A 240 52.13 -23.66 41.30
C ASN A 240 52.76 -22.66 40.30
N GLN A 241 54.05 -22.79 40.01
CA GLN A 241 54.73 -21.97 39.00
C GLN A 241 54.12 -22.19 37.60
N GLN A 242 53.84 -23.43 37.21
CA GLN A 242 53.17 -23.72 35.93
C GLN A 242 51.76 -23.10 35.86
N GLU A 243 50.99 -23.20 36.93
CA GLU A 243 49.65 -22.60 37.02
C GLU A 243 49.69 -21.07 36.94
N ILE A 244 50.67 -20.43 37.60
CA ILE A 244 50.91 -18.98 37.53
C ILE A 244 51.27 -18.58 36.11
N LEU A 245 52.20 -19.27 35.44
CA LEU A 245 52.56 -18.98 34.05
C LEU A 245 51.37 -19.12 33.10
N ALA A 246 50.54 -20.14 33.29
CA ALA A 246 49.33 -20.34 32.51
C ALA A 246 48.28 -19.24 32.77
N ALA A 247 48.18 -18.74 34.01
CA ALA A 247 47.32 -17.60 34.33
C ALA A 247 47.83 -16.29 33.70
N ILE A 248 49.15 -16.05 33.72
CA ILE A 248 49.77 -14.88 33.08
C ILE A 248 49.47 -14.88 31.57
N ARG A 249 49.63 -16.01 30.88
CA ARG A 249 49.30 -16.12 29.45
C ARG A 249 47.84 -15.77 29.19
N ARG A 250 46.91 -16.34 29.96
CA ARG A 250 45.48 -16.01 29.86
C ARG A 250 45.19 -14.53 30.07
N LEU A 251 45.88 -13.86 31.01
CA LEU A 251 45.73 -12.42 31.24
C LEU A 251 46.24 -11.59 30.05
N VAL A 252 47.36 -11.96 29.45
CA VAL A 252 47.90 -11.29 28.25
C VAL A 252 46.95 -11.45 27.05
N ASP A 253 46.42 -12.65 26.84
CA ASP A 253 45.44 -12.92 25.78
C ASP A 253 44.14 -12.13 26.00
N SER A 254 43.67 -12.09 27.24
CA SER A 254 42.46 -11.34 27.63
C SER A 254 42.66 -9.84 27.41
N ARG A 255 43.83 -9.30 27.79
CA ARG A 255 44.18 -7.90 27.56
C ARG A 255 44.19 -7.56 26.06
N SER A 256 44.83 -8.39 25.25
CA SER A 256 44.89 -8.20 23.79
C SER A 256 43.47 -8.21 23.18
N SER A 257 42.60 -9.09 23.68
CA SER A 257 41.20 -9.15 23.25
C SER A 257 40.41 -7.89 23.65
N ILE A 258 40.63 -7.37 24.87
CA ILE A 258 40.01 -6.12 25.33
C ILE A 258 40.46 -4.93 24.50
N GLU A 259 41.74 -4.84 24.16
CA GLU A 259 42.29 -3.78 23.30
C GLU A 259 41.66 -3.83 21.90
N ALA A 260 41.52 -5.02 21.31
CA ALA A 260 40.85 -5.20 20.02
C ALA A 260 39.37 -4.80 20.05
N LEU A 261 38.64 -5.20 21.10
CA LEU A 261 37.23 -4.82 21.28
C LEU A 261 37.07 -3.31 21.48
N SER A 262 37.97 -2.67 22.23
CA SER A 262 37.94 -1.22 22.46
C SER A 262 38.09 -0.44 21.14
N LEU A 263 38.99 -0.89 20.26
CA LEU A 263 39.17 -0.28 18.95
C LEU A 263 37.98 -0.53 18.01
N ALA A 264 37.35 -1.71 18.09
CA ALA A 264 36.14 -2.00 17.35
C ALA A 264 34.96 -1.11 17.81
N ILE A 265 34.80 -0.89 19.11
CA ILE A 265 33.78 0.01 19.67
C ILE A 265 33.99 1.44 19.16
N ALA A 266 35.21 1.97 19.21
CA ALA A 266 35.51 3.32 18.72
C ALA A 266 35.13 3.51 17.24
N ARG A 267 35.43 2.53 16.38
CA ARG A 267 35.01 2.56 14.97
C ARG A 267 33.49 2.54 14.80
N ARG A 268 32.79 1.74 15.61
CA ARG A 268 31.31 1.70 15.57
C ARG A 268 30.71 3.02 16.04
N ASP A 269 31.30 3.68 17.02
CA ASP A 269 30.85 5.00 17.48
C ASP A 269 30.99 6.07 16.38
N GLU A 270 32.08 6.02 15.60
CA GLU A 270 32.27 6.87 14.43
C GLU A 270 31.23 6.59 13.33
N GLU A 271 30.99 5.31 13.00
CA GLU A 271 29.96 4.90 12.03
C GLU A 271 28.55 5.37 12.46
N ILE A 272 28.20 5.17 13.74
CA ILE A 272 26.91 5.63 14.31
C ILE A 272 26.79 7.14 14.19
N SER A 273 27.86 7.89 14.46
CA SER A 273 27.87 9.36 14.36
C SER A 273 27.66 9.82 12.92
N ALA A 274 28.30 9.17 11.95
CA ALA A 274 28.10 9.45 10.53
C ALA A 274 26.66 9.17 10.07
N ILE A 275 26.09 8.02 10.46
CA ILE A 275 24.70 7.65 10.15
C ILE A 275 23.71 8.66 10.75
N LYS A 276 23.92 9.10 11.99
CA LYS A 276 23.08 10.13 12.62
C LYS A 276 23.11 11.45 11.85
N SER A 277 24.28 11.85 11.36
CA SER A 277 24.41 13.07 10.55
C SER A 277 23.69 12.96 9.21
N ASP A 278 23.80 11.82 8.52
CA ASP A 278 23.10 11.59 7.24
C ASP A 278 21.58 11.56 7.46
N LEU A 279 21.10 10.88 8.50
CA LEU A 279 19.67 10.85 8.86
C LEU A 279 19.13 12.27 9.07
N ALA A 280 19.81 13.09 9.87
CA ALA A 280 19.41 14.48 10.12
C ALA A 280 19.42 15.36 8.86
N GLU A 281 20.25 15.04 7.87
CA GLU A 281 20.22 15.71 6.57
C GLU A 281 19.02 15.24 5.73
N LYS A 282 18.74 13.94 5.70
CA LYS A 282 17.58 13.36 5.01
C LYS A 282 16.26 13.89 5.57
N GLU A 283 16.13 13.98 6.88
CA GLU A 283 14.96 14.57 7.55
C GLU A 283 14.75 16.04 7.14
N ARG A 284 15.81 16.84 7.10
CA ARG A 284 15.74 18.23 6.62
C ARG A 284 15.30 18.32 5.16
N ARG A 285 15.81 17.45 4.29
CA ARG A 285 15.39 17.40 2.88
C ARG A 285 13.92 16.98 2.75
N ALA A 286 13.48 15.98 3.51
CA ALA A 286 12.09 15.54 3.53
C ALA A 286 11.14 16.66 3.97
N ALA A 287 11.49 17.40 5.03
CA ALA A 287 10.72 18.56 5.47
C ALA A 287 10.64 19.67 4.41
N SER A 288 11.75 19.93 3.71
CA SER A 288 11.77 20.89 2.58
C SER A 288 10.86 20.46 1.44
N LEU A 289 10.91 19.19 1.04
CA LEU A 289 10.06 18.63 -0.02
C LEU A 289 8.58 18.66 0.36
N ALA A 290 8.24 18.33 1.60
CA ALA A 290 6.86 18.41 2.10
C ALA A 290 6.31 19.85 2.03
N SER A 291 7.15 20.84 2.37
CA SER A 291 6.79 22.26 2.22
C SER A 291 6.53 22.65 0.77
N GLU A 292 7.39 22.22 -0.16
CA GLU A 292 7.24 22.49 -1.59
C GLU A 292 5.96 21.85 -2.15
N ILE A 293 5.67 20.59 -1.77
CA ILE A 293 4.42 19.90 -2.14
C ILE A 293 3.21 20.70 -1.69
N GLY A 294 3.18 21.18 -0.44
CA GLY A 294 2.07 22.00 0.07
C GLY A 294 1.86 23.29 -0.72
N VAL A 295 2.94 23.94 -1.17
CA VAL A 295 2.85 25.12 -2.06
C VAL A 295 2.24 24.74 -3.42
N LYS A 296 2.66 23.61 -4.00
CA LYS A 296 2.14 23.13 -5.30
C LYS A 296 0.67 22.74 -5.21
N GLU A 297 0.24 22.09 -4.13
CA GLU A 297 -1.17 21.75 -3.90
C GLU A 297 -2.06 22.99 -3.85
N LYS A 298 -1.60 24.05 -3.16
CA LYS A 298 -2.31 25.33 -3.13
C LYS A 298 -2.42 25.96 -4.51
N GLN A 299 -1.34 25.96 -5.29
CA GLN A 299 -1.35 26.44 -6.68
C GLN A 299 -2.33 25.67 -7.57
N LEU A 300 -2.39 24.34 -7.43
CA LEU A 300 -3.33 23.49 -8.15
C LEU A 300 -4.79 23.82 -7.78
N ALA A 301 -5.07 24.01 -6.49
CA ALA A 301 -6.41 24.40 -6.03
C ALA A 301 -6.85 25.76 -6.62
N GLU A 302 -5.94 26.74 -6.65
CA GLU A 302 -6.19 28.05 -7.26
C GLU A 302 -6.46 27.94 -8.78
N MET A 303 -5.66 27.15 -9.50
CA MET A 303 -5.88 26.91 -10.94
C MET A 303 -7.21 26.22 -11.20
N LYS A 304 -7.58 25.22 -10.40
CA LYS A 304 -8.88 24.55 -10.50
C LYS A 304 -10.04 25.52 -10.30
N GLY A 305 -9.95 26.38 -9.28
CA GLY A 305 -10.95 27.43 -9.06
C GLY A 305 -11.08 28.42 -10.22
N LYS A 306 -9.97 28.78 -10.88
CA LYS A 306 -10.00 29.61 -12.10
C LYS A 306 -10.69 28.89 -13.26
N ILE A 307 -10.41 27.61 -13.47
CA ILE A 307 -11.06 26.79 -14.51
C ILE A 307 -12.56 26.70 -14.26
N ASP A 308 -12.98 26.42 -13.03
CA ASP A 308 -14.39 26.33 -12.66
C ASP A 308 -15.11 27.67 -12.88
N ASN A 309 -14.48 28.79 -12.50
CA ASN A 309 -15.02 30.13 -12.74
C ASN A 309 -15.19 30.43 -14.24
N LEU A 310 -14.14 30.20 -15.05
CA LEU A 310 -14.19 30.44 -16.49
C LEU A 310 -15.21 29.53 -17.18
N THR A 311 -15.29 28.27 -16.79
CA THR A 311 -16.28 27.31 -17.31
C THR A 311 -17.70 27.75 -16.98
N GLY A 312 -17.93 28.21 -15.74
CA GLY A 312 -19.22 28.76 -15.33
C GLY A 312 -19.62 29.98 -16.15
N ARG A 313 -18.70 30.95 -16.33
CA ARG A 313 -18.93 32.15 -17.14
C ARG A 313 -19.24 31.81 -18.59
N LEU A 314 -18.49 30.90 -19.19
CA LEU A 314 -18.71 30.46 -20.56
C LEU A 314 -20.08 29.79 -20.72
N ARG A 315 -20.46 28.90 -19.81
CA ARG A 315 -21.77 28.25 -19.80
C ARG A 315 -22.91 29.27 -19.75
N THR A 316 -22.85 30.24 -18.83
CA THR A 316 -23.86 31.29 -18.73
C THR A 316 -23.93 32.14 -20.00
N SER A 317 -22.78 32.52 -20.56
CA SER A 317 -22.74 33.30 -21.80
C SER A 317 -23.39 32.56 -22.97
N LEU A 318 -23.07 31.27 -23.14
CA LEU A 318 -23.66 30.44 -24.21
C LEU A 318 -25.17 30.23 -24.01
N GLN A 319 -25.61 30.06 -22.76
CA GLN A 319 -27.03 29.94 -22.45
C GLN A 319 -27.79 31.22 -22.79
N MET A 320 -27.24 32.38 -22.44
CA MET A 320 -27.86 33.68 -22.78
C MET A 320 -27.95 33.90 -24.29
N ASP A 321 -26.90 33.57 -25.04
CA ASP A 321 -26.89 33.66 -26.51
C ASP A 321 -27.95 32.73 -27.14
N ASN A 322 -28.05 31.49 -26.66
CA ASN A 322 -29.09 30.56 -27.11
C ASN A 322 -30.51 31.05 -26.80
N ILE A 323 -30.74 31.63 -25.62
CA ILE A 323 -32.03 32.22 -25.27
C ILE A 323 -32.35 33.40 -26.20
N SER A 324 -31.38 34.29 -26.46
CA SER A 324 -31.57 35.42 -27.38
C SER A 324 -31.94 34.94 -28.78
N LYS A 325 -31.17 34.01 -29.34
CA LYS A 325 -31.44 33.43 -30.67
C LYS A 325 -32.78 32.71 -30.75
N SER A 326 -33.14 31.97 -29.71
CA SER A 326 -34.46 31.30 -29.63
C SER A 326 -35.60 32.32 -29.61
N GLN A 327 -35.44 33.40 -28.84
CA GLN A 327 -36.43 34.48 -28.78
C GLN A 327 -36.56 35.21 -30.13
N GLU A 328 -35.44 35.53 -30.79
CA GLU A 328 -35.43 36.10 -32.14
C GLU A 328 -36.15 35.19 -33.14
N LEU A 329 -35.91 33.87 -33.07
CA LEU A 329 -36.58 32.89 -33.92
C LEU A 329 -38.10 32.83 -33.66
N ILE A 330 -38.54 32.91 -32.41
CA ILE A 330 -39.96 32.93 -32.04
C ILE A 330 -40.62 34.19 -32.59
N THR A 331 -40.02 35.37 -32.38
CA THR A 331 -40.53 36.64 -32.92
C THR A 331 -40.64 36.56 -34.43
N LEU A 332 -39.58 36.11 -35.10
CA LEU A 332 -39.56 35.95 -36.55
C LEU A 332 -40.67 35.02 -37.06
N LYS A 333 -40.89 33.88 -36.39
CA LYS A 333 -41.95 32.93 -36.74
C LYS A 333 -43.34 33.57 -36.60
N ASN A 334 -43.56 34.37 -35.55
CA ASN A 334 -44.81 35.07 -35.33
C ASN A 334 -45.05 36.13 -36.41
N ASP A 335 -44.05 36.95 -36.74
CA ASP A 335 -44.14 37.97 -37.78
C ASP A 335 -44.51 37.38 -39.14
N ILE A 336 -43.87 36.27 -39.52
CA ILE A 336 -44.21 35.54 -40.77
C ILE A 336 -45.64 35.00 -40.72
N SER A 337 -46.04 34.39 -39.59
CA SER A 337 -47.37 33.82 -39.41
C SER A 337 -48.47 34.87 -39.52
N GLU A 338 -48.28 36.03 -38.89
CA GLU A 338 -49.23 37.15 -38.93
C GLU A 338 -49.34 37.74 -40.34
N ALA A 339 -48.21 37.99 -41.01
CA ALA A 339 -48.20 38.49 -42.39
C ALA A 339 -48.95 37.55 -43.35
N LEU A 340 -48.68 36.24 -43.27
CA LEU A 340 -49.36 35.25 -44.11
C LEU A 340 -50.85 35.12 -43.78
N LYS A 341 -51.24 35.18 -42.51
CA LYS A 341 -52.66 35.15 -42.11
C LYS A 341 -53.42 36.36 -42.67
N LEU A 342 -52.83 37.55 -42.60
CA LEU A 342 -53.44 38.77 -43.14
C LEU A 342 -53.67 38.64 -44.65
N ASP A 343 -52.62 38.25 -45.39
CA ASP A 343 -52.69 38.06 -46.83
C ASP A 343 -53.71 36.98 -47.24
N TYR A 344 -53.78 35.88 -46.49
CA TYR A 344 -54.78 34.84 -46.72
C TYR A 344 -56.21 35.32 -46.41
N ALA A 345 -56.41 36.10 -45.35
CA ALA A 345 -57.72 36.64 -45.01
C ALA A 345 -58.24 37.60 -46.09
N ASP A 346 -57.36 38.41 -46.67
CA ASP A 346 -57.71 39.28 -47.79
C ASP A 346 -58.07 38.47 -49.04
N PHE A 347 -57.27 37.46 -49.39
CA PHE A 347 -57.60 36.52 -50.46
C PHE A 347 -58.95 35.82 -50.25
N ALA A 348 -59.21 35.34 -49.03
CA ALA A 348 -60.44 34.62 -48.71
C ALA A 348 -61.70 35.47 -48.89
N LYS A 349 -61.61 36.79 -48.68
CA LYS A 349 -62.71 37.74 -48.90
C LYS A 349 -62.95 38.02 -50.39
N SER A 350 -61.88 38.02 -51.19
CA SER A 350 -61.96 38.42 -52.60
C SER A 350 -62.08 37.25 -53.59
N LYS A 351 -61.97 36.00 -53.13
CA LYS A 351 -61.99 34.80 -53.99
C LYS A 351 -63.28 34.59 -54.79
N GLU A 352 -64.41 35.13 -54.30
CA GLU A 352 -65.73 34.99 -54.93
C GLU A 352 -66.08 36.17 -55.84
N ASN A 353 -65.21 37.19 -55.89
CA ASN A 353 -65.42 38.35 -56.74
C ASN A 353 -65.30 37.95 -58.23
N PRO A 354 -66.10 38.58 -59.11
CA PRO A 354 -65.96 38.38 -60.55
C PRO A 354 -64.56 38.78 -61.01
N TYR A 355 -64.03 38.05 -61.99
CA TYR A 355 -62.68 38.25 -62.50
C TYR A 355 -62.52 39.67 -63.06
N SER A 356 -61.57 40.43 -62.50
CA SER A 356 -61.19 41.76 -62.97
C SER A 356 -59.68 41.88 -63.04
N GLU A 357 -59.19 42.76 -63.91
CA GLU A 357 -57.76 43.03 -64.04
C GLU A 357 -57.16 43.60 -62.74
N ASP A 358 -57.93 44.42 -62.03
CA ASP A 358 -57.55 44.94 -60.71
C ASP A 358 -57.36 43.81 -59.67
N LEU A 359 -58.23 42.79 -59.70
CA LEU A 359 -58.13 41.64 -58.78
C LEU A 359 -56.91 40.78 -59.11
N PHE A 360 -56.60 40.60 -60.39
CA PHE A 360 -55.39 39.90 -60.83
C PHE A 360 -54.12 40.61 -60.36
N GLU A 361 -54.03 41.94 -60.56
CA GLU A 361 -52.87 42.71 -60.12
C GLU A 361 -52.75 42.78 -58.59
N ALA A 362 -53.86 42.81 -57.86
CA ALA A 362 -53.86 42.70 -56.39
C ALA A 362 -53.27 41.36 -55.91
N TYR A 363 -53.67 40.23 -56.50
CA TYR A 363 -53.11 38.93 -56.15
C TYR A 363 -51.65 38.78 -56.58
N ARG A 364 -51.27 39.29 -57.75
CA ARG A 364 -49.88 39.31 -58.20
C ARG A 364 -48.99 40.09 -57.24
N SER A 365 -49.46 41.26 -56.79
CA SER A 365 -48.75 42.10 -55.81
C SER A 365 -48.60 41.38 -54.45
N THR A 366 -49.65 40.72 -53.97
CA THR A 366 -49.60 39.91 -52.73
C THR A 366 -48.63 38.74 -52.85
N LEU A 367 -48.65 37.99 -53.95
CA LEU A 367 -47.68 36.92 -54.20
C LEU A 367 -46.23 37.46 -54.18
N ALA A 368 -45.98 38.56 -54.88
CA ALA A 368 -44.65 39.18 -54.94
C ALA A 368 -44.17 39.65 -53.56
N ARG A 369 -45.07 40.15 -52.72
CA ARG A 369 -44.80 40.55 -51.34
C ARG A 369 -44.47 39.34 -50.47
N ILE A 370 -45.22 38.23 -50.57
CA ILE A 370 -44.93 36.97 -49.88
C ILE A 370 -43.55 36.43 -50.28
N PHE A 371 -43.24 36.36 -51.57
CA PHE A 371 -41.93 35.88 -52.03
C PHE A 371 -40.76 36.80 -51.60
N LYS A 372 -40.95 38.12 -51.59
CA LYS A 372 -39.96 39.05 -51.03
C LYS A 372 -39.76 38.84 -49.54
N LEU A 373 -40.83 38.58 -48.78
CA LEU A 373 -40.77 38.29 -47.35
C LEU A 373 -39.97 37.01 -47.09
N LEU A 374 -40.32 35.92 -47.76
CA LEU A 374 -39.62 34.64 -47.67
C LEU A 374 -38.13 34.76 -48.05
N LYS A 375 -37.81 35.50 -49.13
CA LYS A 375 -36.44 35.75 -49.58
C LYS A 375 -35.62 36.58 -48.58
N ARG A 376 -36.23 37.59 -47.94
CA ARG A 376 -35.58 38.35 -46.85
C ARG A 376 -35.20 37.44 -45.67
N PHE A 377 -35.92 36.35 -45.48
CA PHE A 377 -35.67 35.36 -44.45
C PHE A 377 -34.86 34.15 -44.94
N GLY A 378 -34.21 34.25 -46.09
CA GLY A 378 -33.34 33.20 -46.62
C GLY A 378 -34.08 31.97 -47.16
N ILE A 379 -35.41 31.99 -47.20
CA ILE A 379 -36.23 30.94 -47.81
C ILE A 379 -36.33 31.27 -49.31
N THR A 380 -35.47 30.63 -50.10
CA THR A 380 -35.49 30.74 -51.56
C THR A 380 -36.16 29.52 -52.17
N CYS A 381 -37.19 29.72 -52.99
CA CYS A 381 -37.66 28.67 -53.89
C CYS A 381 -36.62 28.51 -55.01
N GLN A 382 -36.01 27.33 -55.10
CA GLN A 382 -35.27 26.91 -56.29
C GLN A 382 -36.23 26.51 -57.41
#